data_AF-A0A4R6RDR0-F1
#
_entry.id   AF-A0A4R6RDR0-F1
#
_cell.length_a   1.000
_cell.length_b   1.000
_cell.length_c   1.000
_cell.angle_alpha   90.00
_cell.angle_beta   90.00
_cell.angle_gamma   90.00
#
_symmetry.space_group_name_H-M   'P 1'
#
loop_
_entity.id
_entity.type
_entity.pdbx_description
1 polymer ?
#
loop_
_entity_poly.entity_id
_entity_poly.type
_entity_poly.pdbx_seq_one_letter_code
_entity_poly.pdbx_strand_id
1 'polypeptide(L)'
;MTDAATRPATPVAKVSWGELFDKITILRIKVRRLAKPEQVRNAAHELAVLEETAATAGTLDSGVLAAIDDLTAVNETLWTIEDDIRDCERARDFGPRFVELARAVYHENDRRAAVKRRINEALASEIVEEKSYAAY
;
A
#
# COMPACT_ATOMS: atom_id res chain seq x y z
N MET A 1 43.43 2.02 -9.86
CA MET A 1 42.23 2.82 -10.17
C MET A 1 41.06 1.86 -10.25
N THR A 2 40.33 1.72 -9.16
CA THR A 2 39.14 0.88 -9.06
C THR A 2 38.03 1.54 -9.87
N ASP A 3 37.54 0.81 -10.87
CA ASP A 3 36.43 1.21 -11.73
C ASP A 3 35.20 1.50 -10.84
N ALA A 4 34.76 2.76 -10.84
CA ALA A 4 33.57 3.17 -10.11
C ALA A 4 32.38 2.59 -10.87
N ALA A 5 31.96 1.37 -10.48
CA ALA A 5 30.85 0.65 -11.08
C ALA A 5 29.68 1.61 -11.34
N THR A 6 29.37 1.81 -12.63
CA THR A 6 28.30 2.70 -13.07
C THR A 6 27.00 2.24 -12.42
N ARG A 7 26.41 3.09 -11.56
CA ARG A 7 25.13 2.74 -10.93
C ARG A 7 24.08 2.61 -12.02
N PRO A 8 23.30 1.52 -12.03
CA PRO A 8 22.20 1.39 -12.98
C PRO A 8 21.18 2.50 -12.75
N ALA A 9 20.56 2.96 -13.83
CA ALA A 9 19.45 3.91 -13.76
C ALA A 9 18.25 3.29 -13.01
N THR A 10 17.37 4.15 -12.49
CA THR A 10 16.12 3.68 -11.84
C THR A 10 15.24 2.98 -12.88
N PRO A 11 14.78 1.74 -12.63
CA PRO A 11 13.95 1.02 -13.58
C PRO A 11 12.53 1.62 -13.66
N VAL A 12 11.90 1.47 -14.82
CA VAL A 12 10.47 1.75 -15.01
C VAL A 12 9.75 0.41 -15.20
N ALA A 13 8.69 0.19 -14.42
CA ALA A 13 7.87 -1.01 -14.51
C ALA A 13 6.40 -0.61 -14.62
N LYS A 14 5.65 -1.32 -15.48
CA LYS A 14 4.19 -1.22 -15.49
C LYS A 14 3.62 -1.86 -14.23
N VAL A 15 2.61 -1.23 -13.65
CA VAL A 15 1.82 -1.75 -12.52
C VAL A 15 0.33 -1.62 -12.85
N SER A 16 -0.51 -2.39 -12.17
CA SER A 16 -1.97 -2.24 -12.28
C SER A 16 -2.45 -0.94 -11.63
N TRP A 17 -3.65 -0.46 -11.97
CA TRP A 17 -4.22 0.72 -11.32
C TRP A 17 -4.42 0.51 -9.81
N GLY A 18 -4.88 -0.67 -9.40
CA GLY A 18 -5.04 -1.06 -8.01
C GLY A 18 -3.73 -1.01 -7.23
N GLU A 19 -2.62 -1.49 -7.81
CA GLU A 19 -1.28 -1.36 -7.19
C GLU A 19 -0.83 0.10 -7.07
N LEU A 20 -1.05 0.89 -8.11
CA LEU A 20 -0.70 2.31 -8.10
C LEU A 20 -1.43 3.05 -6.98
N PHE A 21 -2.75 2.89 -6.90
CA PHE A 21 -3.56 3.53 -5.86
C PHE A 21 -3.28 2.96 -4.47
N ASP A 22 -3.00 1.67 -4.34
CA ASP A 22 -2.59 1.08 -3.06
C ASP A 22 -1.33 1.76 -2.52
N LYS A 23 -0.31 1.89 -3.36
CA LYS A 23 0.94 2.57 -2.99
C LYS A 23 0.72 4.06 -2.67
N ILE A 24 -0.11 4.76 -3.44
CA ILE A 24 -0.47 6.17 -3.19
C ILE A 24 -1.14 6.30 -1.81
N THR A 25 -2.12 5.45 -1.49
CA THR A 25 -2.84 5.54 -0.20
C THR A 25 -1.91 5.26 0.98
N ILE A 26 -1.00 4.28 0.87
CA ILE A 26 0.05 4.02 1.88
C ILE A 26 0.97 5.24 2.05
N LEU A 27 1.39 5.87 0.96
CA LEU A 27 2.27 7.04 1.02
C LEU A 27 1.57 8.25 1.64
N ARG A 28 0.28 8.46 1.37
CA ARG A 28 -0.52 9.49 2.05
C ARG A 28 -0.57 9.26 3.57
N ILE A 29 -0.77 8.01 4.01
CA ILE A 29 -0.72 7.67 5.44
C ILE A 29 0.67 7.95 6.02
N LYS A 30 1.74 7.55 5.32
CA LYS A 30 3.13 7.80 5.73
C LYS A 30 3.42 9.29 5.89
N VAL A 31 3.02 10.12 4.93
CA VAL A 31 3.19 11.59 5.01
C VAL A 31 2.49 12.17 6.25
N ARG A 32 1.32 11.63 6.63
CA ARG A 32 0.58 12.07 7.82
C ARG A 32 1.13 11.54 9.14
N ARG A 33 1.65 10.30 9.18
CA ARG A 33 1.97 9.58 10.42
C ARG A 33 3.46 9.48 10.75
N LEU A 34 4.37 9.60 9.78
CA LEU A 34 5.80 9.51 10.05
C LEU A 34 6.29 10.70 10.89
N ALA A 35 7.12 10.42 11.90
CA ALA A 35 7.64 11.45 12.79
C ALA A 35 8.90 12.16 12.26
N LYS A 36 9.72 11.47 11.44
CA LYS A 36 11.02 12.00 11.00
C LYS A 36 10.85 12.88 9.75
N PRO A 37 11.26 14.16 9.79
CA PRO A 37 11.05 15.07 8.66
C PRO A 37 11.68 14.61 7.34
N GLU A 38 12.85 13.96 7.40
CA GLU A 38 13.52 13.40 6.22
C GLU A 38 12.71 12.27 5.56
N GLN A 39 12.08 11.41 6.36
CA GLN A 39 11.24 10.32 5.87
C GLN A 39 9.93 10.85 5.30
N VAL A 40 9.34 11.87 5.93
CA VAL A 40 8.15 12.57 5.42
C VAL A 40 8.46 13.22 4.07
N ARG A 41 9.58 13.95 3.94
CA ARG A 41 9.99 14.55 2.66
C ARG A 41 10.18 13.49 1.57
N ASN A 42 10.82 12.38 1.90
CA ASN A 42 11.01 11.28 0.95
C ASN A 42 9.67 10.66 0.52
N ALA A 43 8.78 10.37 1.46
CA ALA A 43 7.46 9.81 1.16
C ALA A 43 6.59 10.79 0.34
N ALA A 44 6.67 12.10 0.63
CA ALA A 44 5.98 13.13 -0.13
C ALA A 44 6.50 13.26 -1.56
N HIS A 45 7.83 13.13 -1.75
CA HIS A 45 8.42 13.12 -3.09
C HIS A 45 7.95 11.90 -3.89
N GLU A 46 7.99 10.70 -3.30
CA GLU A 46 7.49 9.48 -3.94
C GLU A 46 6.00 9.57 -4.25
N LEU A 47 5.21 10.13 -3.33
CA LEU A 47 3.77 10.36 -3.51
C LEU A 47 3.50 11.25 -4.74
N ALA A 48 4.20 12.38 -4.85
CA ALA A 48 4.02 13.32 -5.97
C ALA A 48 4.28 12.65 -7.32
N VAL A 49 5.35 11.85 -7.44
CA VAL A 49 5.68 11.12 -8.68
C VAL A 49 4.57 10.14 -9.08
N LEU A 50 3.98 9.44 -8.11
CA LEU A 50 2.90 8.50 -8.38
C LEU A 50 1.55 9.18 -8.64
N GLU A 51 1.28 10.31 -7.99
CA GLU A 51 0.06 11.11 -8.24
C GLU A 51 0.08 11.73 -9.64
N GLU A 52 1.25 12.15 -10.16
CA GLU A 52 1.40 12.55 -11.56
C GLU A 52 1.04 11.41 -12.53
N THR A 53 1.45 10.18 -12.21
CA THR A 53 1.08 8.99 -13.00
C THR A 53 -0.43 8.74 -12.90
N ALA A 54 -1.01 8.85 -11.71
CA ALA A 54 -2.44 8.64 -11.49
C ALA A 54 -3.32 9.66 -12.23
N ALA A 55 -2.85 10.90 -12.38
CA ALA A 55 -3.56 11.95 -13.11
C ALA A 55 -3.80 11.61 -14.59
N THR A 56 -3.03 10.68 -15.17
CA THR A 56 -3.22 10.21 -16.55
C THR A 56 -4.53 9.44 -16.76
N ALA A 57 -5.16 8.96 -15.69
CA ALA A 57 -6.50 8.35 -15.72
C ALA A 57 -7.61 9.36 -16.08
N GLY A 58 -7.31 10.67 -16.01
CA GLY A 58 -8.32 11.72 -16.20
C GLY A 58 -9.28 11.81 -15.01
N THR A 59 -10.56 12.04 -15.29
CA THR A 59 -11.58 12.14 -14.24
C THR A 59 -12.02 10.74 -13.80
N LEU A 60 -11.80 10.44 -12.53
CA LEU A 60 -12.28 9.20 -11.91
C LEU A 60 -13.76 9.32 -11.55
N ASP A 61 -14.54 8.28 -11.80
CA ASP A 61 -15.92 8.23 -11.35
C ASP A 61 -16.02 8.03 -9.83
N SER A 62 -17.20 8.27 -9.29
CA SER A 62 -17.45 8.18 -7.84
C SER A 62 -17.23 6.78 -7.26
N GLY A 63 -17.40 5.72 -8.05
CA GLY A 63 -17.16 4.35 -7.62
C GLY A 63 -15.68 4.08 -7.42
N VAL A 64 -14.83 4.54 -8.34
CA VAL A 64 -13.37 4.45 -8.18
C VAL A 64 -12.89 5.28 -7.00
N LEU A 65 -13.40 6.50 -6.82
CA LEU A 65 -13.05 7.35 -5.68
C LEU A 65 -13.43 6.67 -4.35
N ALA A 66 -14.63 6.10 -4.25
CA ALA A 66 -15.05 5.35 -3.07
C ALA A 66 -14.17 4.11 -2.82
N ALA A 67 -13.72 3.42 -3.88
CA ALA A 67 -12.80 2.30 -3.73
C ALA A 67 -11.40 2.74 -3.25
N ILE A 68 -10.92 3.92 -3.64
CA ILE A 68 -9.66 4.50 -3.13
C ILE A 68 -9.80 4.88 -1.64
N ASP A 69 -10.96 5.38 -1.22
CA ASP A 69 -11.24 5.66 0.19
C ASP A 69 -11.30 4.37 1.02
N ASP A 70 -11.97 3.32 0.52
CA ASP A 70 -11.95 1.97 1.10
C ASP A 70 -10.52 1.46 1.26
N LEU A 71 -9.70 1.62 0.22
CA LEU A 71 -8.30 1.18 0.21
C LEU A 71 -7.47 1.93 1.25
N THR A 72 -7.70 3.23 1.40
CA THR A 72 -7.09 4.05 2.45
C THR A 72 -7.46 3.54 3.83
N ALA A 73 -8.74 3.26 4.08
CA ALA A 73 -9.21 2.78 5.38
C ALA A 73 -8.62 1.40 5.74
N VAL A 74 -8.53 0.49 4.77
CA VAL A 74 -7.87 -0.82 4.96
C VAL A 74 -6.39 -0.64 5.28
N ASN A 75 -5.68 0.22 4.55
CA ASN A 75 -4.26 0.49 4.80
C ASN A 75 -4.02 1.17 6.18
N GLU A 76 -4.93 2.02 6.64
CA GLU A 76 -4.85 2.58 7.99
C GLU A 76 -5.08 1.53 9.08
N THR A 77 -6.01 0.60 8.84
CA THR A 77 -6.26 -0.52 9.75
C THR A 77 -5.04 -1.43 9.83
N LEU A 78 -4.45 -1.80 8.69
CA LEU A 78 -3.21 -2.59 8.62
C LEU A 78 -2.05 -1.89 9.33
N TRP A 79 -1.91 -0.56 9.16
CA TRP A 79 -0.89 0.21 9.88
C TRP A 79 -1.04 0.07 11.38
N THR A 80 -2.26 0.27 11.91
CA THR A 80 -2.53 0.14 13.35
C THR A 80 -2.30 -1.28 13.85
N ILE A 81 -2.71 -2.30 13.10
CA ILE A 81 -2.43 -3.70 13.43
C ILE A 81 -0.91 -3.96 13.50
N GLU A 82 -0.13 -3.43 12.55
CA GLU A 82 1.33 -3.60 12.55
C GLU A 82 1.99 -2.91 13.76
N ASP A 83 1.54 -1.71 14.12
CA ASP A 83 2.02 -1.02 15.32
C ASP A 83 1.67 -1.81 16.59
N ASP A 84 0.43 -2.30 16.72
CA ASP A 84 0.01 -3.15 17.85
C ASP A 84 0.83 -4.44 17.94
N ILE A 85 1.16 -5.08 16.81
CA ILE A 85 2.02 -6.28 16.76
C ILE A 85 3.43 -5.93 17.26
N ARG A 86 3.97 -4.78 16.86
CA ARG A 86 5.28 -4.30 17.35
C ARG A 86 5.26 -3.99 18.85
N ASP A 87 4.13 -3.60 19.40
CA ASP A 87 3.97 -3.36 20.84
C ASP A 87 4.02 -4.69 21.61
N CYS A 88 3.31 -5.71 21.13
CA CYS A 88 3.42 -7.08 21.63
C CYS A 88 4.87 -7.60 21.55
N GLU A 89 5.57 -7.41 20.43
CA GLU A 89 6.98 -7.79 20.25
C GLU A 89 7.89 -7.11 21.27
N ARG A 90 7.74 -5.79 21.48
CA ARG A 90 8.54 -5.04 22.47
C ARG A 90 8.29 -5.53 23.90
N ALA A 91 7.06 -5.93 24.21
CA ALA A 91 6.70 -6.54 25.49
C ALA A 91 7.09 -8.03 25.59
N ARG A 92 7.44 -8.67 24.46
CA ARG A 92 7.61 -10.13 24.33
C ARG A 92 6.33 -10.90 24.73
N ASP A 93 5.17 -10.31 24.49
CA ASP A 93 3.87 -10.92 24.74
C ASP A 93 3.30 -11.53 23.45
N PHE A 94 3.37 -12.85 23.35
CA PHE A 94 2.87 -13.64 22.22
C PHE A 94 1.57 -14.37 22.56
N GLY A 95 0.80 -13.82 23.49
CA GLY A 95 -0.47 -14.38 23.95
C GLY A 95 -1.64 -14.18 22.98
N PRO A 96 -2.89 -14.29 23.48
CA PRO A 96 -4.09 -14.25 22.65
C PRO A 96 -4.22 -13.00 21.77
N ARG A 97 -3.81 -11.82 22.27
CA ARG A 97 -3.87 -10.56 21.51
C ARG A 97 -2.95 -10.60 20.28
N PHE A 98 -1.72 -11.10 20.43
CA PHE A 98 -0.80 -11.25 19.32
C PHE A 98 -1.37 -12.20 18.24
N VAL A 99 -1.97 -13.32 18.67
CA VAL A 99 -2.61 -14.29 17.75
C VAL A 99 -3.80 -13.66 17.02
N GLU A 100 -4.64 -12.89 17.72
CA GLU A 100 -5.75 -12.15 17.14
C GLU A 100 -5.27 -11.16 16.06
N LEU A 101 -4.28 -10.33 16.40
CA LEU A 101 -3.68 -9.37 15.48
C LEU A 101 -3.09 -10.04 14.24
N ALA A 102 -2.30 -11.11 14.44
CA ALA A 102 -1.71 -11.86 13.35
C ALA A 102 -2.77 -12.44 12.40
N ARG A 103 -3.90 -12.93 12.92
CA ARG A 103 -5.03 -13.39 12.10
C ARG A 103 -5.70 -12.25 11.35
N ALA A 104 -5.90 -11.11 12.01
CA ALA A 104 -6.51 -9.92 11.38
C ALA A 104 -5.71 -9.41 10.18
N VAL A 105 -4.37 -9.56 10.18
CA VAL A 105 -3.53 -9.19 9.03
C VAL A 105 -3.96 -9.88 7.74
N TYR A 106 -4.25 -11.19 7.76
CA TYR A 106 -4.65 -11.90 6.55
C TYR A 106 -6.03 -11.45 6.05
N HIS A 107 -6.98 -11.28 6.96
CA HIS A 107 -8.32 -10.79 6.62
C HIS A 107 -8.29 -9.39 5.99
N GLU A 108 -7.54 -8.46 6.58
CA GLU A 108 -7.42 -7.11 6.02
C GLU A 108 -6.61 -7.09 4.71
N ASN A 109 -5.59 -7.95 4.56
CA ASN A 109 -4.88 -8.08 3.29
C ASN A 109 -5.75 -8.66 2.17
N ASP A 110 -6.66 -9.58 2.48
CA ASP A 110 -7.61 -10.12 1.51
C ASP A 110 -8.64 -9.07 1.12
N ARG A 111 -9.13 -8.29 2.10
CA ARG A 111 -9.97 -7.12 1.84
C ARG A 111 -9.24 -6.09 0.96
N ARG A 112 -7.97 -5.80 1.24
CA ARG A 112 -7.13 -4.90 0.44
C ARG A 112 -7.02 -5.37 -1.01
N ALA A 113 -6.76 -6.66 -1.20
CA ALA A 113 -6.69 -7.27 -2.53
C ALA A 113 -8.02 -7.18 -3.29
N ALA A 114 -9.14 -7.45 -2.61
CA ALA A 114 -10.47 -7.31 -3.21
C ALA A 114 -10.77 -5.86 -3.62
N VAL A 115 -10.37 -4.87 -2.83
CA VAL A 115 -10.50 -3.44 -3.17
C VAL A 115 -9.63 -3.10 -4.39
N LYS A 116 -8.36 -3.52 -4.40
CA LYS A 116 -7.45 -3.33 -5.55
C LYS A 116 -8.04 -3.92 -6.84
N ARG A 117 -8.65 -5.12 -6.75
CA ARG A 117 -9.31 -5.77 -7.88
C ARG A 117 -10.48 -4.96 -8.44
N ARG A 118 -11.33 -4.40 -7.57
CA ARG A 118 -12.42 -3.50 -7.98
C ARG A 118 -11.90 -2.28 -8.77
N ILE A 119 -10.80 -1.68 -8.31
CA ILE A 119 -10.15 -0.55 -9.03
C ILE A 119 -9.60 -1.01 -10.38
N ASN A 120 -8.94 -2.18 -10.42
CA ASN A 120 -8.41 -2.73 -11.66
C ASN A 120 -9.48 -2.94 -12.73
N GLU A 121 -10.62 -3.48 -12.31
CA GLU A 121 -11.76 -3.74 -13.20
C GLU A 121 -12.40 -2.43 -13.69
N ALA A 122 -12.63 -1.48 -12.80
CA ALA A 122 -13.23 -0.19 -13.14
C ALA A 122 -12.37 0.64 -14.12
N LEU A 123 -11.04 0.56 -14.00
CA LEU A 123 -10.09 1.28 -14.85
C LEU A 123 -9.47 0.42 -15.96
N ALA A 124 -10.01 -0.77 -16.21
CA ALA A 124 -9.57 -1.71 -17.24
C ALA A 124 -8.04 -1.92 -17.27
N SER A 125 -7.46 -2.27 -16.10
CA SER A 125 -6.02 -2.50 -15.97
C SER A 125 -5.53 -3.60 -16.94
N GLU A 126 -4.43 -3.33 -17.64
CA GLU A 126 -3.77 -4.27 -18.57
C GLU A 126 -3.18 -5.50 -17.84
N ILE A 127 -2.72 -5.30 -16.61
CA ILE A 127 -2.18 -6.33 -15.73
C ILE A 127 -2.88 -6.30 -14.39
N VAL A 128 -3.01 -7.45 -13.74
CA VAL A 128 -3.60 -7.59 -12.40
C VAL A 128 -2.80 -8.59 -11.58
N GLU A 129 -2.69 -8.34 -10.28
CA GLU A 129 -2.13 -9.31 -9.33
C GLU A 129 -3.16 -10.43 -9.11
N GLU A 130 -2.73 -11.69 -9.21
CA GLU A 130 -3.55 -12.86 -8.88
C GLU A 130 -3.20 -13.38 -7.48
N LYS A 131 -4.22 -13.71 -6.69
CA LYS A 131 -4.06 -14.31 -5.37
C LYS A 131 -4.48 -15.77 -5.44
N SER A 132 -3.65 -16.65 -4.92
CA SER A 132 -3.97 -18.07 -4.75
C SER A 132 -3.99 -18.39 -3.27
N TYR A 133 -5.18 -18.43 -2.67
CA TYR A 133 -5.36 -18.94 -1.32
C TYR A 133 -6.54 -19.90 -1.26
N ALA A 134 -6.40 -20.94 -0.45
CA ALA A 134 -7.54 -21.70 0.03
C ALA A 134 -8.30 -20.86 1.07
N ALA A 135 -9.63 -21.05 1.16
CA ALA A 135 -10.40 -20.48 2.26
C ALA A 135 -9.81 -20.98 3.59
N TYR A 136 -9.59 -20.05 4.53
CA TYR A 136 -9.10 -20.31 5.89
C TYR A 136 -10.20 -20.83 6.81
#